data_AF-A0A846HNL7-F1
#
_entry.id   AF-A0A846HNL7-F1
#
_cell.length_a   1.000
_cell.length_b   1.000
_cell.length_c   1.000
_cell.angle_alpha   90.00
_cell.angle_beta   90.00
_cell.angle_gamma   90.00
#
_symmetry.space_group_name_H-M   'P 1'
#
loop_
_entity.id
_entity.type
_entity.pdbx_description
1 polymer ?
#
loop_
_entity_poly.entity_id
_entity_poly.type
_entity_poly.pdbx_seq_one_letter_code
_entity_poly.pdbx_strand_id
1 'polypeptide(L)' 'MKTLSLKLPEAVDNQISAIARQQRSNKSEVVRSALDAYLADRSVSQQGSALDLAGDLVGTLEGPDDLSSESKYMQGYGQ' A
#
# COMPACT_ATOMS: atom_id res chain seq x y z
N MET A 1 5.39 -5.25 -19.98
CA MET A 1 6.10 -5.89 -18.85
C MET A 1 7.59 -5.68 -19.03
N LYS A 2 8.34 -5.49 -17.94
CA LYS A 2 9.82 -5.46 -17.95
C LYS A 2 10.34 -6.82 -17.50
N THR A 3 11.44 -7.28 -18.09
CA THR A 3 12.06 -8.57 -17.73
C THR A 3 13.04 -8.37 -16.59
N LEU A 4 12.96 -9.22 -15.57
CA LEU A 4 13.89 -9.27 -14.44
C LEU A 4 14.58 -10.64 -14.46
N SER A 5 15.91 -10.64 -14.57
CA SER A 5 16.73 -11.84 -14.47
C SER A 5 17.31 -11.94 -13.07
N LEU A 6 17.09 -13.06 -12.39
CA LEU A 6 17.45 -13.28 -11.00
C LEU A 6 18.11 -14.65 -10.83
N LYS A 7 19.21 -14.70 -10.07
CA LYS A 7 19.86 -15.96 -9.70
C LYS A 7 19.14 -16.52 -8.48
N LEU A 8 18.75 -17.79 -8.56
CA LEU A 8 18.05 -18.49 -7.49
C LEU A 8 18.82 -19.76 -7.10
N PRO A 9 18.86 -20.11 -5.80
CA PRO A 9 19.23 -21.45 -5.39
C PRO A 9 18.28 -22.48 -6.01
N GLU A 10 18.80 -23.65 -6.39
CA GLU A 10 17.98 -24.71 -7.03
C GLU A 10 16.79 -25.13 -6.16
N ALA A 11 16.97 -25.18 -4.85
CA ALA A 11 15.90 -25.50 -3.91
C ALA A 11 14.70 -24.54 -4.02
N VAL A 12 14.96 -23.25 -4.23
CA VAL A 12 13.92 -22.22 -4.36
C VAL A 12 13.22 -22.34 -5.72
N ASP A 13 13.98 -22.55 -6.80
CA ASP A 13 13.40 -22.77 -8.13
C ASP A 13 12.49 -24.02 -8.17
N ASN A 14 12.89 -25.10 -7.49
CA ASN A 14 12.10 -26.31 -7.37
C ASN A 14 10.78 -26.08 -6.63
N GLN A 15 10.79 -25.29 -5.55
CA GLN A 15 9.58 -24.92 -4.82
C GLN A 15 8.63 -24.09 -5.68
N ILE A 16 9.15 -23.06 -6.37
CA ILE A 16 8.36 -22.23 -7.29
C ILE A 16 7.75 -23.10 -8.41
N SER A 17 8.52 -24.04 -8.94
CA SER A 17 8.06 -24.99 -9.96
C SER A 17 6.91 -25.87 -9.46
N ALA A 18 7.00 -26.37 -8.22
CA ALA A 18 5.97 -27.19 -7.62
C ALA A 18 4.67 -26.41 -7.41
N ILE A 19 4.78 -25.18 -6.90
CA ILE A 19 3.63 -24.27 -6.69
C ILE A 19 2.96 -23.94 -8.03
N ALA A 20 3.74 -23.63 -9.06
CA ALA A 20 3.22 -23.34 -10.39
C ALA A 20 2.42 -24.53 -10.96
N ARG A 21 2.95 -25.75 -10.81
CA ARG A 21 2.24 -26.98 -11.21
C ARG A 21 0.93 -27.17 -10.44
N GLN A 22 0.96 -26.97 -9.13
CA GLN A 22 -0.23 -27.10 -8.28
C GLN A 22 -1.33 -26.10 -8.67
N GLN A 23 -0.94 -24.87 -9.02
CA GLN A 23 -1.86 -23.80 -9.41
C GLN A 23 -2.22 -23.81 -10.91
N ARG A 24 -1.69 -24.76 -11.69
CA ARG A 24 -1.80 -24.79 -13.17
C ARG A 24 -1.37 -23.47 -13.82
N SER A 25 -0.35 -22.82 -13.24
CA SER A 25 0.22 -21.55 -13.67
C SER A 25 1.67 -21.71 -14.13
N ASN A 26 2.33 -20.61 -14.48
CA ASN A 26 3.77 -20.60 -14.78
C ASN A 26 4.59 -19.94 -13.66
N LYS A 27 5.91 -20.21 -13.65
CA LYS A 27 6.84 -19.66 -12.65
C LYS A 27 6.76 -18.14 -12.56
N SER A 28 6.65 -17.47 -13.71
CA SER A 28 6.59 -16.02 -13.77
C SER A 28 5.33 -15.45 -13.13
N GLU A 29 4.19 -16.12 -13.22
CA GLU A 29 2.94 -15.74 -12.54
C GLU A 29 3.06 -15.89 -11.03
N VAL A 30 3.60 -17.01 -10.56
CA VAL A 30 3.83 -17.25 -9.13
C VAL A 30 4.75 -16.18 -8.55
N VAL A 31 5.88 -15.90 -9.23
CA VAL A 31 6.84 -14.88 -8.79
C VAL A 31 6.23 -13.48 -8.83
N ARG A 32 5.47 -13.14 -9.88
CA ARG A 32 4.78 -11.85 -9.97
C ARG A 32 3.77 -11.66 -8.83
N SER A 33 2.92 -12.66 -8.59
CA SER A 33 1.94 -12.60 -7.51
C SER A 33 2.59 -12.49 -6.14
N ALA A 34 3.70 -13.19 -5.90
CA ALA A 34 4.46 -13.08 -4.66
C ALA A 34 5.07 -11.68 -4.47
N LEU A 35 5.60 -11.08 -5.55
CA LEU A 35 6.12 -9.71 -5.52
C LEU A 35 5.02 -8.69 -5.27
N ASP A 36 3.86 -8.83 -5.92
CA ASP A 36 2.72 -7.95 -5.73
C ASP A 36 2.23 -8.01 -4.27
N ALA A 37 2.11 -9.21 -3.69
CA ALA A 37 1.72 -9.39 -2.29
C ALA A 37 2.75 -8.78 -1.33
N TYR A 38 4.05 -8.98 -1.57
CA TYR A 38 5.12 -8.43 -0.75
C TYR A 38 5.17 -6.89 -0.78
N LEU A 39 4.92 -6.30 -1.95
CA LEU A 39 4.89 -4.85 -2.12
C LEU A 39 3.61 -4.24 -1.53
N ALA A 40 2.47 -4.90 -1.66
CA ALA A 40 1.22 -4.47 -1.04
C ALA A 40 1.34 -4.44 0.48
N ASP A 41 1.89 -5.50 1.10
CA ASP A 41 2.11 -5.55 2.55
C ASP A 41 3.04 -4.41 3.04
N ARG A 42 4.09 -4.11 2.26
CA ARG A 42 4.96 -2.97 2.54
C ARG A 42 4.31 -1.61 2.33
N SER A 43 3.42 -1.44 1.34
CA SER A 43 2.67 -0.20 1.18
C SER A 43 1.73 0.07 2.36
N VAL A 44 1.22 -0.97 3.03
CA VAL A 44 0.45 -0.82 4.27
C VAL A 44 1.36 -0.42 5.43
N SER A 45 2.61 -0.91 5.49
CA SER A 45 3.61 -0.44 6.47
C SER A 45 4.16 0.97 6.18
N GLN A 46 4.03 1.44 4.93
CA GLN A 46 4.26 2.81 4.49
C GLN A 46 2.93 3.55 4.37
N GLN A 47 2.00 3.33 5.30
CA GLN A 47 0.98 4.34 5.57
C GLN A 47 1.75 5.64 5.78
N GLY A 48 1.62 6.53 4.79
CA GLY A 48 2.35 7.77 4.78
C GLY A 48 2.09 8.54 6.06
N SER A 49 2.87 9.59 6.28
CA SER A 49 2.58 10.52 7.36
C SER A 49 1.11 10.95 7.33
N ALA A 50 0.57 11.41 8.46
CA ALA A 50 -0.81 11.91 8.50
C ALA A 50 -1.11 12.95 7.39
N LEU A 51 -0.08 13.65 6.92
CA LEU A 51 -0.15 14.55 5.76
C LEU A 51 -0.41 13.82 4.43
N ASP A 52 0.28 12.71 4.18
CA ASP A 52 0.15 11.93 2.93
C ASP A 52 -1.25 11.33 2.79
N LEU A 53 -1.91 11.06 3.92
CA LEU A 53 -3.29 10.54 3.97
C LEU A 53 -4.37 11.62 3.90
N ALA A 54 -4.01 12.91 4.02
CA ALA A 54 -4.96 14.02 4.08
C ALA A 54 -5.00 14.88 2.80
N GLY A 55 -4.22 14.51 1.78
CA GLY A 55 -4.09 15.32 0.56
C GLY A 55 -5.40 15.46 -0.23
N ASP A 56 -6.27 14.46 -0.19
CA ASP A 56 -7.61 14.46 -0.80
C ASP A 56 -8.63 15.29 -0.02
N LEU A 57 -8.36 15.61 1.25
CA LEU A 57 -9.23 16.45 2.09
C LEU A 57 -9.08 17.94 1.79
N VAL A 58 -8.00 18.35 1.12
CA VAL A 58 -7.75 19.76 0.78
C VAL A 58 -8.85 20.29 -0.14
N GLY A 59 -9.59 21.29 0.34
CA GLY A 59 -10.67 21.94 -0.42
C GLY A 59 -11.99 21.16 -0.45
N THR A 60 -12.12 20.06 0.30
CA THR A 60 -13.40 19.33 0.44
C THR A 60 -14.33 19.94 1.48
N LEU A 61 -13.81 20.82 2.34
CA LEU A 61 -14.54 21.46 3.41
C LEU A 61 -14.57 22.97 3.18
N GLU A 62 -15.76 23.57 3.26
CA GLU A 62 -15.92 25.01 3.40
C GLU A 62 -15.98 25.35 4.88
N GLY A 63 -15.21 26.36 5.29
CA GLY A 63 -15.15 26.79 6.69
C GLY A 63 -14.59 28.20 6.81
N PRO A 64 -14.63 28.78 8.02
CA PRO A 64 -14.00 30.07 8.32
C PRO A 64 -12.51 30.05 7.99
N ASP A 65 -11.96 31.21 7.62
CA ASP A 65 -10.53 31.36 7.28
C ASP A 65 -9.58 30.89 8.39
N ASP A 66 -10.04 30.88 9.64
CA ASP A 66 -9.28 30.39 10.79
C ASP A 66 -10.16 29.58 11.76
N LEU A 67 -9.91 28.27 11.78
CA LEU A 67 -10.48 27.33 12.75
C LEU A 67 -9.56 27.10 13.97
N SER A 68 -8.31 27.52 13.89
CA SER A 68 -7.27 27.23 14.88
C SER A 68 -7.15 28.28 15.98
N SER A 69 -7.46 29.55 15.69
CA SER A 69 -7.21 30.65 16.63
C SER A 69 -8.47 31.26 17.24
N GLU A 70 -9.65 30.99 16.67
CA GLU A 70 -10.91 31.61 17.10
C GLU A 70 -11.71 30.68 18.03
N SER A 71 -11.36 30.68 19.32
CA SER A 71 -11.97 29.85 20.38
C SER A 71 -13.50 29.92 20.48
N LYS A 72 -14.12 30.99 19.95
CA LYS A 72 -15.59 31.15 19.86
C LYS A 72 -16.25 30.01 19.07
N TYR A 73 -15.55 29.42 18.11
CA TYR A 73 -16.08 28.32 17.30
C TYR A 73 -16.02 26.95 17.98
N MET A 74 -15.34 26.84 19.14
CA MET A 74 -15.27 25.60 19.92
C MET A 74 -16.26 25.56 21.10
N GLN A 75 -17.08 26.59 21.29
CA GLN A 75 -18.08 26.60 22.35
C GLN A 75 -19.10 25.47 22.14
N GLY A 76 -19.24 24.59 23.15
CA GLY A 76 -20.18 23.46 23.13
C GLY A 76 -19.66 22.18 22.47
N TYR A 77 -18.41 22.13 22.03
CA TYR A 77 -17.83 20.90 21.47
C TYR A 77 -17.65 19.82 22.55
N GLY A 78 -18.36 18.69 22.40
CA GLY A 78 -18.24 17.53 23.29
C GLY A 78 -19.16 17.53 24.52
N GLN A 79 -20.19 18.39 24.56
CA GLN A 79 -21.28 18.37 25.54
C GLN A 79 -22.51 17.62 25.03
#